data_AF-A0AAN6XYZ0-F1
#
_entry.id   AF-A0AAN6XYZ0-F1
#
_cell.length_a   1.000
_cell.length_b   1.000
_cell.length_c   1.000
_cell.angle_alpha   90.00
_cell.angle_beta   90.00
_cell.angle_gamma   90.00
#
_symmetry.space_group_name_H-M   'P 1'
#
loop_
_entity.id
_entity.type
_entity.pdbx_description
1 polymer ?
#
loop_
_entity_poly.entity_id
_entity_poly.type
_entity_poly.pdbx_seq_one_letter_code
_entity_poly.pdbx_strand_id
1 'polypeptide(L)'
;MASGFLTTGNPLSGLAMSHPILVATVGTMAVTYMFLASLLRLTQDAKEPPFWSMDFYLPWPLIFPPVTAHASEFAMGGSKEALAIMRADMVTNAGFMHSMKRAIHPALSSGPALDDLTCDALKAMSASLDGIGHQGGDDLGLFGWLRHHILLATSDSVYGPSNPLRDAKNEAAWYTFHPAIMFLMLNLAPLWVFGKAIKARGVMASAFHDYHTKGQFKQGSVYIRLWTEYFVSQGIPVDDIAKFHIGGFFSLIANTTPTAFWMIYRVFSDDSVVRQDYLSETSLNLQEVFRFHGMANSVRVATEDCHLDDGRYLIKKGALVMMPARVQHHLGNGVWGDDESIHKFNLGRFVRKDSSEPARPNPAAAFRGFGGGTSLCPGRHFATSQILVLTAMLLLRFDLIPVGGAGGHWVLPSTKDSSQAEAMEQPDEDIRVRFRSRKEVAGKTWQVSFEEDGGDETALVAEDRLE
;
A
#
# COMPACT_ATOMS: atom_id res chain seq x y z
N MET A 1 85.26 23.15 -37.15
CA MET A 1 85.98 21.91 -36.80
C MET A 1 85.55 21.51 -35.41
N ALA A 2 85.04 20.28 -35.24
CA ALA A 2 85.00 19.47 -34.00
C ALA A 2 84.33 20.14 -32.76
N SER A 3 83.69 19.50 -31.80
CA SER A 3 83.51 18.12 -31.33
C SER A 3 82.59 18.29 -30.11
N GLY A 4 81.64 17.40 -29.87
CA GLY A 4 81.87 16.37 -28.86
C GLY A 4 80.71 16.32 -27.87
N PHE A 5 80.19 15.11 -27.70
CA PHE A 5 79.00 14.68 -26.96
C PHE A 5 79.08 14.90 -25.44
N LEU A 6 77.90 15.03 -24.80
CA LEU A 6 77.35 14.04 -23.85
C LEU A 6 76.06 14.56 -23.20
N THR A 7 74.99 13.76 -23.20
CA THR A 7 74.27 13.34 -21.99
C THR A 7 73.22 12.28 -22.35
N THR A 8 73.18 11.24 -21.53
CA THR A 8 72.38 10.03 -21.64
C THR A 8 71.04 10.17 -20.91
N GLY A 9 69.99 9.61 -21.50
CA GLY A 9 68.65 9.49 -20.91
C GLY A 9 68.09 8.08 -21.03
N ASN A 10 67.92 7.47 -19.85
CA ASN A 10 67.01 6.43 -19.36
C ASN A 10 66.70 5.11 -20.13
N PRO A 11 66.50 3.99 -19.40
CA PRO A 11 66.54 2.64 -19.95
C PRO A 11 65.17 1.94 -20.02
N LEU A 12 65.19 0.75 -20.62
CA LEU A 12 64.23 -0.36 -20.49
C LEU A 12 62.91 -0.25 -21.28
N SER A 13 63.00 -0.66 -22.54
CA SER A 13 61.93 -1.34 -23.26
C SER A 13 62.37 -2.77 -23.60
N GLY A 14 61.45 -3.72 -23.51
CA GLY A 14 61.56 -5.00 -24.20
C GLY A 14 61.74 -6.22 -23.30
N LEU A 15 60.64 -6.86 -22.93
CA LEU A 15 60.61 -8.29 -22.64
C LEU A 15 59.63 -8.98 -23.60
N ALA A 16 60.05 -10.16 -24.02
CA ALA A 16 59.74 -10.82 -25.27
C ALA A 16 58.65 -11.89 -25.18
N MET A 17 58.19 -12.29 -26.36
CA MET A 17 57.75 -13.64 -26.79
C MET A 17 56.42 -14.24 -26.30
N SER A 18 55.66 -14.61 -27.32
CA SER A 18 54.35 -15.28 -27.38
C SER A 18 54.45 -16.82 -27.41
N HIS A 19 53.49 -17.52 -26.80
CA HIS A 19 53.20 -18.94 -27.06
C HIS A 19 51.82 -19.06 -27.76
N PRO A 20 51.69 -19.67 -28.96
CA PRO A 20 50.44 -19.69 -29.73
C PRO A 20 49.29 -20.47 -29.05
N ILE A 21 49.61 -21.46 -28.22
CA ILE A 21 48.62 -22.16 -27.37
C ILE A 21 48.13 -21.26 -26.24
N LEU A 22 49.00 -20.40 -25.69
CA LEU A 22 48.62 -19.42 -24.69
C LEU A 22 47.72 -18.34 -25.32
N VAL A 23 47.99 -17.89 -26.56
CA VAL A 23 47.15 -16.90 -27.27
C VAL A 23 45.79 -17.46 -27.63
N ALA A 24 45.69 -18.74 -28.06
CA ALA A 24 44.41 -19.37 -28.32
C ALA A 24 43.61 -19.59 -27.02
N THR A 25 44.24 -20.10 -25.96
CA THR A 25 43.58 -20.38 -24.68
C THR A 25 43.18 -19.08 -23.96
N VAL A 26 44.02 -18.06 -23.97
CA VAL A 26 43.71 -16.71 -23.45
C VAL A 26 42.67 -16.02 -24.33
N GLY A 27 42.69 -16.22 -25.64
CA GLY A 27 41.67 -15.70 -26.56
C GLY A 27 40.29 -16.31 -26.30
N THR A 28 40.20 -17.63 -26.12
CA THR A 28 38.93 -18.31 -25.78
C THR A 28 38.48 -17.96 -24.37
N MET A 29 39.40 -17.85 -23.40
CA MET A 29 39.06 -17.40 -22.04
C MET A 29 38.64 -15.93 -21.99
N ALA A 30 39.25 -15.04 -22.80
CA ALA A 30 38.89 -13.63 -22.87
C ALA A 30 37.55 -13.43 -23.60
N VAL A 31 37.26 -14.19 -24.66
CA VAL A 31 35.96 -14.17 -25.34
C VAL A 31 34.87 -14.79 -24.47
N THR A 32 35.17 -15.88 -23.75
CA THR A 32 34.23 -16.49 -22.78
C THR A 32 34.04 -15.58 -21.58
N TYR A 33 35.08 -14.93 -21.07
CA TYR A 33 34.98 -13.94 -19.99
C TYR A 33 34.25 -12.69 -20.45
N MET A 34 34.45 -12.20 -21.68
CA MET A 34 33.71 -11.06 -22.24
C MET A 34 32.26 -11.40 -22.54
N PHE A 35 31.97 -12.62 -23.02
CA PHE A 35 30.61 -13.12 -23.23
C PHE A 35 29.89 -13.36 -21.91
N LEU A 36 30.55 -13.99 -20.93
CA LEU A 36 30.04 -14.18 -19.57
C LEU A 36 29.94 -12.86 -18.81
N ALA A 37 30.83 -11.88 -19.01
CA ALA A 37 30.76 -10.55 -18.41
C ALA A 37 29.74 -9.64 -19.11
N SER A 38 29.47 -9.86 -20.41
CA SER A 38 28.37 -9.21 -21.13
C SER A 38 27.03 -9.83 -20.74
N LEU A 39 26.96 -11.15 -20.52
CA LEU A 39 25.83 -11.81 -19.89
C LEU A 39 25.67 -11.32 -18.44
N LEU A 40 26.74 -11.24 -17.65
CA LEU A 40 26.71 -10.75 -16.26
C LEU A 40 26.26 -9.27 -16.18
N ARG A 41 26.57 -8.45 -17.19
CA ARG A 41 26.10 -7.05 -17.30
C ARG A 41 24.70 -6.92 -17.90
N LEU A 42 24.20 -7.94 -18.59
CA LEU A 42 22.84 -7.99 -19.15
C LEU A 42 21.86 -8.78 -18.26
N THR A 43 22.34 -9.55 -17.29
CA THR A 43 21.52 -10.42 -16.42
C THR A 43 21.77 -10.22 -14.91
N GLN A 44 22.43 -9.13 -14.50
CA GLN A 44 22.40 -8.67 -13.11
C GLN A 44 22.12 -7.16 -13.08
N ASP A 45 20.99 -6.77 -12.49
CA ASP A 45 21.04 -5.64 -11.57
C ASP A 45 21.01 -6.18 -10.14
N ALA A 46 21.83 -5.58 -9.29
CA ALA A 46 22.16 -6.05 -7.96
C ALA A 46 21.11 -5.55 -6.95
N LYS A 47 20.06 -6.36 -6.74
CA LYS A 47 19.40 -6.67 -5.44
C LYS A 47 17.95 -7.12 -5.65
N GLU A 48 17.74 -8.31 -6.19
CA GLU A 48 16.64 -9.18 -5.73
C GLU A 48 17.12 -10.63 -5.73
N PRO A 49 16.95 -11.39 -4.65
CA PRO A 49 17.16 -12.83 -4.72
C PRO A 49 16.09 -13.44 -5.65
N PRO A 50 16.43 -14.48 -6.43
CA PRO A 50 15.44 -15.21 -7.20
C PRO A 50 14.32 -15.71 -6.27
N PHE A 51 13.07 -15.53 -6.69
CA PHE A 51 11.89 -16.14 -6.06
C PHE A 51 11.93 -17.65 -6.30
N TRP A 52 12.87 -18.32 -5.65
CA TRP A 52 12.72 -19.73 -5.33
C TRP A 52 11.66 -19.79 -4.23
N SER A 53 10.67 -20.67 -4.41
CA SER A 53 9.92 -21.24 -3.29
C SER A 53 10.91 -22.01 -2.40
N MET A 54 11.75 -21.29 -1.65
CA MET A 54 12.60 -21.86 -0.64
C MET A 54 11.75 -21.99 0.62
N ASP A 55 11.30 -23.21 0.86
CA ASP A 55 10.93 -23.71 2.19
C ASP A 55 12.12 -23.72 3.19
N PHE A 56 13.12 -22.86 2.98
CA PHE A 56 14.25 -22.61 3.86
C PHE A 56 14.22 -21.14 4.30
N TYR A 57 13.32 -20.84 5.25
CA TYR A 57 13.43 -19.65 6.08
C TYR A 57 14.69 -19.79 6.94
N LEU A 58 15.83 -19.27 6.47
CA LEU A 58 16.83 -18.76 7.42
C LEU A 58 16.14 -17.63 8.18
N PRO A 59 16.08 -17.64 9.52
CA PRO A 59 15.36 -16.61 10.27
C PRO A 59 16.10 -15.29 10.06
N TRP A 60 15.61 -14.48 9.11
CA TRP A 60 16.11 -13.13 8.96
C TRP A 60 15.84 -12.40 10.28
N PRO A 61 16.86 -11.76 10.87
CA PRO A 61 16.74 -11.17 12.21
C PRO A 61 15.81 -9.95 12.22
N LEU A 62 15.32 -9.48 11.08
CA LEU A 62 14.43 -8.33 10.96
C LEU A 62 13.00 -8.77 10.68
N ILE A 63 12.12 -8.64 11.68
CA ILE A 63 10.73 -9.12 11.60
C ILE A 63 9.70 -8.04 11.93
N PHE A 64 8.49 -8.16 11.41
CA PHE A 64 7.37 -7.24 11.68
C PHE A 64 6.46 -7.60 12.87
N PRO A 65 6.21 -8.89 13.22
CA PRO A 65 5.28 -9.28 14.29
C PRO A 65 5.41 -8.54 15.63
N PRO A 66 6.60 -8.15 16.12
CA PRO A 66 6.71 -7.34 17.34
C PRO A 66 5.98 -6.00 17.25
N VAL A 67 5.97 -5.36 16.08
CA VAL A 67 5.24 -4.10 15.84
C VAL A 67 3.73 -4.34 15.95
N THR A 68 3.22 -5.44 15.40
CA THR A 68 1.80 -5.79 15.48
C THR A 68 1.38 -6.12 16.92
N ALA A 69 2.20 -6.87 17.66
CA ALA A 69 1.94 -7.15 19.07
C ALA A 69 1.94 -5.85 19.91
N HIS A 70 2.86 -4.92 19.62
CA HIS A 70 2.90 -3.61 20.27
C HIS A 70 1.66 -2.76 19.96
N ALA A 71 1.23 -2.71 18.70
CA ALA A 71 -0.02 -2.05 18.31
C ALA A 71 -1.24 -2.66 19.02
N SER A 72 -1.26 -4.00 19.14
CA SER A 72 -2.35 -4.72 19.80
C SER A 72 -2.42 -4.43 21.30
N GLU A 73 -1.28 -4.22 21.94
CA GLU A 73 -1.22 -3.80 23.33
C GLU A 73 -1.71 -2.35 23.50
N PHE A 74 -1.03 -1.41 22.86
CA PHE A 74 -1.20 0.01 23.21
C PHE A 74 -2.34 0.69 22.46
N ALA A 75 -2.49 0.42 21.16
CA ALA A 75 -3.56 1.02 20.37
C ALA A 75 -4.89 0.30 20.59
N MET A 76 -4.94 -1.03 20.52
CA MET A 76 -6.18 -1.78 20.66
C MET A 76 -6.56 -2.06 22.13
N GLY A 77 -5.60 -2.14 23.04
CA GLY A 77 -5.87 -2.43 24.46
C GLY A 77 -6.03 -3.91 24.77
N GLY A 78 -5.32 -4.77 24.04
CA GLY A 78 -5.31 -6.22 24.24
C GLY A 78 -4.89 -6.61 25.66
N SER A 79 -5.50 -7.67 26.18
CA SER A 79 -5.18 -8.21 27.49
C SER A 79 -3.80 -8.88 27.52
N LYS A 80 -3.25 -9.07 28.73
CA LYS A 80 -2.01 -9.83 28.91
C LYS A 80 -2.12 -11.27 28.40
N GLU A 81 -3.30 -11.87 28.50
CA GLU A 81 -3.58 -13.24 28.03
C GLU A 81 -3.49 -13.32 26.50
N ALA A 82 -4.21 -12.45 25.80
CA ALA A 82 -4.14 -12.39 24.33
C ALA A 82 -2.73 -12.06 23.83
N LEU A 83 -2.04 -11.12 24.49
CA LEU A 83 -0.67 -10.74 24.12
C LEU A 83 0.33 -11.87 24.37
N ALA A 84 0.12 -12.71 25.39
CA ALA A 84 0.96 -13.89 25.63
C ALA A 84 0.88 -14.87 24.44
N ILE A 85 -0.33 -15.10 23.90
CA ILE A 85 -0.54 -15.94 22.71
C ILE A 85 0.15 -15.32 21.49
N MET A 86 -0.06 -14.02 21.24
CA MET A 86 0.53 -13.32 20.09
C MET A 86 2.07 -13.28 20.11
N ARG A 87 2.66 -13.21 21.32
CA ARG A 87 4.12 -13.10 21.52
C ARG A 87 4.82 -14.44 21.71
N ALA A 88 4.08 -15.53 21.89
CA ALA A 88 4.64 -16.86 22.16
C ALA A 88 5.63 -17.30 21.09
N ASP A 89 5.29 -17.06 19.82
CA ASP A 89 6.18 -17.26 18.69
C ASP A 89 5.93 -16.17 17.63
N MET A 90 6.91 -15.30 17.49
CA MET A 90 6.90 -14.19 16.53
C MET A 90 7.82 -14.43 15.33
N VAL A 91 8.52 -15.58 15.28
CA VAL A 91 9.58 -15.83 14.30
C VAL A 91 9.15 -16.92 13.33
N THR A 92 8.60 -18.03 13.82
CA THR A 92 8.33 -19.19 12.97
C THR A 92 6.95 -19.12 12.31
N ASN A 93 6.77 -19.96 11.31
CA ASN A 93 5.49 -20.12 10.62
C ASN A 93 4.38 -20.68 11.53
N ALA A 94 4.71 -21.36 12.63
CA ALA A 94 3.71 -21.86 13.58
C ALA A 94 3.13 -20.73 14.45
N GLY A 95 3.88 -19.63 14.63
CA GLY A 95 3.47 -18.50 15.44
C GLY A 95 2.16 -17.85 15.00
N PHE A 96 1.48 -17.21 15.95
CA PHE A 96 0.16 -16.62 15.75
C PHE A 96 0.13 -15.68 14.53
N MET A 97 1.04 -14.71 14.46
CA MET A 97 1.05 -13.73 13.36
C MET A 97 1.28 -14.35 11.98
N HIS A 98 2.10 -15.39 11.86
CA HIS A 98 2.38 -16.02 10.56
C HIS A 98 1.29 -17.00 10.15
N SER A 99 0.76 -17.79 11.09
CA SER A 99 -0.35 -18.71 10.82
C SER A 99 -1.66 -17.97 10.53
N MET A 100 -1.89 -16.81 11.17
CA MET A 100 -3.02 -15.92 10.87
C MET A 100 -3.06 -15.53 9.39
N LYS A 101 -1.91 -15.15 8.81
CA LYS A 101 -1.82 -14.78 7.40
C LYS A 101 -2.28 -15.93 6.50
N ARG A 102 -1.82 -17.15 6.77
CA ARG A 102 -2.21 -18.34 5.98
C ARG A 102 -3.68 -18.69 6.12
N ALA A 103 -4.25 -18.49 7.30
CA ALA A 103 -5.66 -18.78 7.54
C ALA A 103 -6.61 -17.77 6.87
N ILE A 104 -6.20 -16.50 6.73
CA ILE A 104 -7.11 -15.41 6.39
C ILE A 104 -6.86 -14.83 5.00
N HIS A 105 -5.59 -14.69 4.57
CA HIS A 105 -5.25 -14.07 3.29
C HIS A 105 -5.83 -14.75 2.05
N PRO A 106 -6.08 -16.08 2.01
CA PRO A 106 -6.74 -16.70 0.87
C PRO A 106 -8.10 -16.07 0.53
N ALA A 107 -8.85 -15.57 1.52
CA ALA A 107 -10.13 -14.88 1.27
C ALA A 107 -9.99 -13.47 0.69
N LEU A 108 -8.77 -12.96 0.58
CA LEU A 108 -8.44 -11.65 -0.02
C LEU A 108 -7.59 -11.79 -1.29
N SER A 109 -7.29 -13.03 -1.69
CA SER A 109 -6.60 -13.33 -2.95
C SER A 109 -7.62 -13.55 -4.06
N SER A 110 -7.17 -13.50 -5.32
CA SER A 110 -8.03 -13.77 -6.48
C SER A 110 -8.87 -15.02 -6.29
N GLY A 111 -10.18 -14.89 -6.52
CA GLY A 111 -11.15 -15.96 -6.38
C GLY A 111 -12.47 -15.51 -5.72
N PRO A 112 -13.44 -16.44 -5.58
CA PRO A 112 -14.84 -16.10 -5.30
C PRO A 112 -15.05 -15.27 -4.02
N ALA A 113 -14.25 -15.51 -2.98
CA ALA A 113 -14.35 -14.78 -1.72
C ALA A 113 -14.01 -13.29 -1.86
N LEU A 114 -13.01 -12.97 -2.69
CA LEU A 114 -12.63 -11.60 -3.00
C LEU A 114 -13.64 -10.96 -3.96
N ASP A 115 -14.16 -11.73 -4.92
CA ASP A 115 -15.17 -11.27 -5.87
C ASP A 115 -16.45 -10.86 -5.14
N ASP A 116 -16.95 -11.67 -4.21
CA ASP A 116 -18.10 -11.36 -3.37
C ASP A 116 -17.88 -10.06 -2.57
N LEU A 117 -16.73 -9.95 -1.88
CA LEU A 117 -16.35 -8.74 -1.12
C LEU A 117 -16.36 -7.49 -1.99
N THR A 118 -15.77 -7.61 -3.19
CA THR A 118 -15.64 -6.52 -4.15
C THR A 118 -17.00 -6.12 -4.71
N CYS A 119 -17.80 -7.09 -5.16
CA CYS A 119 -19.13 -6.88 -5.69
C CYS A 119 -20.04 -6.16 -4.68
N ASP A 120 -20.05 -6.62 -3.43
CA ASP A 120 -20.90 -6.04 -2.39
C ASP A 120 -20.49 -4.61 -2.03
N ALA A 121 -19.18 -4.36 -1.90
CA ALA A 121 -18.67 -3.01 -1.65
C ALA A 121 -19.03 -2.06 -2.81
N LEU A 122 -18.83 -2.49 -4.06
CA LEU A 122 -19.09 -1.65 -5.23
C LEU A 122 -20.58 -1.38 -5.45
N LYS A 123 -21.47 -2.35 -5.14
CA LYS A 123 -22.93 -2.10 -5.11
C LYS A 123 -23.30 -1.04 -4.09
N ALA A 124 -22.73 -1.10 -2.88
CA ALA A 124 -22.95 -0.10 -1.84
C ALA A 124 -22.41 1.29 -2.24
N MET A 125 -21.26 1.35 -2.91
CA MET A 125 -20.72 2.60 -3.47
C MET A 125 -21.62 3.16 -4.57
N SER A 126 -22.09 2.33 -5.51
CA SER A 126 -22.99 2.76 -6.57
C SER A 126 -24.30 3.32 -6.00
N ALA A 127 -24.89 2.65 -5.01
CA ALA A 127 -26.09 3.13 -4.33
C ALA A 127 -25.86 4.47 -3.61
N SER A 128 -24.68 4.66 -3.02
CA SER A 128 -24.29 5.93 -2.40
C SER A 128 -24.25 7.08 -3.42
N LEU A 129 -23.80 6.81 -4.64
CA LEU A 129 -23.79 7.78 -5.73
C LEU A 129 -25.18 8.08 -6.29
N ASP A 130 -26.13 7.15 -6.20
CA ASP A 130 -27.52 7.37 -6.63
C ASP A 130 -28.25 8.41 -5.77
N GLY A 131 -27.85 8.53 -4.49
CA GLY A 131 -28.33 9.58 -3.60
C GLY A 131 -27.83 10.99 -3.96
N ILE A 132 -26.75 11.10 -4.72
CA ILE A 132 -26.17 12.39 -5.13
C ILE A 132 -27.06 13.01 -6.22
N GLY A 133 -27.65 14.17 -5.90
CA GLY A 133 -28.50 14.93 -6.81
C GLY A 133 -30.01 14.76 -6.60
N HIS A 134 -30.47 13.84 -5.73
CA HIS A 134 -31.83 13.88 -5.17
C HIS A 134 -31.94 14.88 -4.02
N GLN A 135 -30.81 15.14 -3.34
CA GLN A 135 -30.60 16.31 -2.51
C GLN A 135 -30.05 17.41 -3.41
N GLY A 136 -30.89 18.37 -3.80
CA GLY A 136 -30.49 19.44 -4.70
C GLY A 136 -29.36 20.28 -4.11
N GLY A 137 -28.34 20.58 -4.92
CA GLY A 137 -27.51 21.78 -4.78
C GLY A 137 -26.56 21.90 -3.58
N ASP A 138 -26.50 20.94 -2.66
CA ASP A 138 -25.61 21.06 -1.51
C ASP A 138 -24.17 20.70 -1.88
N ASP A 139 -23.31 21.71 -1.83
CA ASP A 139 -21.87 21.51 -1.90
C ASP A 139 -21.48 20.55 -0.76
N LEU A 140 -20.55 19.64 -1.02
CA LEU A 140 -20.14 18.62 -0.04
C LEU A 140 -18.62 18.62 0.12
N GLY A 141 -18.15 18.23 1.29
CA GLY A 141 -16.72 18.02 1.51
C GLY A 141 -16.30 16.69 0.89
N LEU A 142 -15.44 16.73 -0.14
CA LEU A 142 -15.05 15.56 -0.91
C LEU A 142 -14.41 14.47 -0.03
N PHE A 143 -13.45 14.83 0.81
CA PHE A 143 -12.76 13.88 1.68
C PHE A 143 -13.71 13.31 2.73
N GLY A 144 -14.52 14.15 3.39
CA GLY A 144 -15.51 13.70 4.37
C GLY A 144 -16.56 12.75 3.78
N TRP A 145 -17.05 13.06 2.56
CA TRP A 145 -17.99 12.21 1.83
C TRP A 145 -17.36 10.87 1.46
N LEU A 146 -16.16 10.89 0.87
CA LEU A 146 -15.43 9.66 0.54
C LEU A 146 -15.19 8.80 1.78
N ARG A 147 -14.77 9.43 2.88
CA ARG A 147 -14.49 8.75 4.15
C ARG A 147 -15.71 8.01 4.67
N HIS A 148 -16.89 8.64 4.67
CA HIS A 148 -18.14 8.02 5.12
C HIS A 148 -18.57 6.86 4.20
N HIS A 149 -18.62 7.10 2.89
CA HIS A 149 -19.18 6.12 1.95
C HIS A 149 -18.25 4.95 1.68
N ILE A 150 -16.93 5.17 1.66
CA ILE A 150 -15.95 4.07 1.60
C ILE A 150 -16.00 3.27 2.89
N LEU A 151 -16.05 3.92 4.06
CA LEU A 151 -16.18 3.23 5.34
C LEU A 151 -17.37 2.28 5.35
N LEU A 152 -18.57 2.76 5.00
CA LEU A 152 -19.78 1.94 4.99
C LEU A 152 -19.72 0.85 3.93
N ALA A 153 -19.31 1.16 2.70
CA ALA A 153 -19.23 0.16 1.63
C ALA A 153 -18.25 -0.98 1.96
N THR A 154 -17.06 -0.65 2.43
CA THR A 154 -16.04 -1.63 2.81
C THR A 154 -16.46 -2.44 4.04
N SER A 155 -17.02 -1.79 5.07
CA SER A 155 -17.42 -2.49 6.29
C SER A 155 -18.69 -3.33 6.12
N ASP A 156 -19.64 -2.90 5.29
CA ASP A 156 -20.83 -3.69 4.98
C ASP A 156 -20.47 -4.97 4.23
N SER A 157 -19.56 -4.92 3.25
CA SER A 157 -19.14 -6.13 2.54
C SER A 157 -18.41 -7.10 3.46
N VAL A 158 -17.64 -6.59 4.43
CA VAL A 158 -16.91 -7.42 5.38
C VAL A 158 -17.82 -8.02 6.45
N TYR A 159 -18.57 -7.20 7.19
CA TYR A 159 -19.33 -7.60 8.38
C TYR A 159 -20.77 -8.01 8.08
N GLY A 160 -21.25 -7.78 6.86
CA GLY A 160 -22.58 -8.17 6.42
C GLY A 160 -23.71 -7.36 7.09
N PRO A 161 -24.94 -7.91 7.12
CA PRO A 161 -26.14 -7.17 7.54
C PRO A 161 -26.10 -6.59 8.96
N SER A 162 -25.29 -7.19 9.85
CA SER A 162 -25.12 -6.77 11.24
C SER A 162 -23.88 -5.91 11.47
N ASN A 163 -23.35 -5.26 10.42
CA ASN A 163 -22.19 -4.39 10.50
C ASN A 163 -22.33 -3.35 11.64
N PRO A 164 -21.47 -3.41 12.68
CA PRO A 164 -21.54 -2.47 13.79
C PRO A 164 -21.36 -1.00 13.39
N LEU A 165 -20.71 -0.73 12.26
CA LEU A 165 -20.39 0.63 11.82
C LEU A 165 -21.54 1.34 11.10
N ARG A 166 -22.66 0.66 10.85
CA ARG A 166 -23.91 1.31 10.43
C ARG A 166 -24.50 2.22 11.50
N ASP A 167 -24.18 1.96 12.77
CA ASP A 167 -24.54 2.87 13.84
C ASP A 167 -23.62 4.10 13.81
N ALA A 168 -24.20 5.27 13.55
CA ALA A 168 -23.51 6.54 13.51
C ALA A 168 -22.71 6.84 14.79
N LYS A 169 -23.11 6.28 15.94
CA LYS A 169 -22.35 6.37 17.20
C LYS A 169 -20.99 5.68 17.09
N ASN A 170 -20.95 4.50 16.47
CA ASN A 170 -19.72 3.72 16.33
C ASN A 170 -18.80 4.35 15.26
N GLU A 171 -19.36 4.87 14.18
CA GLU A 171 -18.61 5.67 13.21
C GLU A 171 -18.02 6.95 13.85
N ALA A 172 -18.81 7.70 14.62
CA ALA A 172 -18.30 8.87 15.33
C ALA A 172 -17.22 8.51 16.37
N ALA A 173 -17.36 7.36 17.03
CA ALA A 173 -16.35 6.84 17.94
C ALA A 173 -15.04 6.52 17.20
N TRP A 174 -15.12 5.93 15.99
CA TRP A 174 -13.95 5.74 15.14
C TRP A 174 -13.22 7.04 14.86
N TYR A 175 -13.91 8.08 14.38
CA TYR A 175 -13.26 9.36 14.06
C TYR A 175 -12.72 10.08 15.29
N THR A 176 -13.24 9.80 16.49
CA THR A 176 -12.69 10.30 17.74
C THR A 176 -11.42 9.54 18.16
N PHE A 177 -11.36 8.24 17.89
CA PHE A 177 -10.24 7.38 18.28
C PHE A 177 -9.08 7.42 17.29
N HIS A 178 -9.38 7.40 15.99
CA HIS A 178 -8.43 7.24 14.88
C HIS A 178 -7.20 8.16 14.98
N PRO A 179 -7.34 9.49 15.21
CA PRO A 179 -6.18 10.39 15.30
C PRO A 179 -5.21 10.07 16.47
N ALA A 180 -5.67 9.33 17.48
CA ALA A 180 -4.86 8.97 18.64
C ALA A 180 -4.04 7.69 18.44
N ILE A 181 -4.30 6.88 17.40
CA ILE A 181 -3.69 5.56 17.22
C ILE A 181 -2.17 5.63 17.23
N MET A 182 -1.56 6.51 16.42
CA MET A 182 -0.10 6.64 16.35
C MET A 182 0.48 7.07 17.71
N PHE A 183 -0.14 8.03 18.38
CA PHE A 183 0.34 8.50 19.68
C PHE A 183 0.25 7.42 20.76
N LEU A 184 -0.82 6.61 20.75
CA LEU A 184 -0.96 5.45 21.64
C LEU A 184 0.10 4.39 21.31
N MET A 185 0.35 4.10 20.04
CA MET A 185 1.40 3.18 19.63
C MET A 185 2.79 3.64 20.05
N LEU A 186 3.12 4.93 19.93
CA LEU A 186 4.41 5.45 20.37
C LEU A 186 4.55 5.42 21.90
N ASN A 187 3.43 5.32 22.63
CA ASN A 187 3.39 5.21 24.08
C ASN A 187 4.20 6.31 24.80
N LEU A 188 4.17 7.54 24.27
CA LEU A 188 4.96 8.68 24.76
C LEU A 188 4.28 9.46 25.89
N ALA A 189 2.99 9.21 26.13
CA ALA A 189 2.21 9.90 27.14
C ALA A 189 1.27 8.93 27.88
N PRO A 190 0.94 9.20 29.15
CA PRO A 190 -0.02 8.39 29.90
C PRO A 190 -1.41 8.34 29.25
N LEU A 191 -2.11 7.21 29.41
CA LEU A 191 -3.43 6.96 28.78
C LEU A 191 -4.50 8.01 29.11
N TRP A 192 -4.42 8.68 30.25
CA TRP A 192 -5.41 9.69 30.65
C TRP A 192 -5.36 10.95 29.77
N VAL A 193 -4.22 11.25 29.12
CA VAL A 193 -4.11 12.32 28.11
C VAL A 193 -5.05 12.02 26.93
N PHE A 194 -5.22 10.74 26.60
CA PHE A 194 -6.07 10.27 25.51
C PHE A 194 -7.47 9.83 25.99
N GLY A 195 -7.93 10.31 27.14
CA GLY A 195 -9.17 9.82 27.77
C GLY A 195 -10.41 9.82 26.86
N LYS A 196 -10.55 10.82 25.98
CA LYS A 196 -11.64 10.85 24.96
C LYS A 196 -11.50 9.72 23.94
N ALA A 197 -10.30 9.54 23.38
CA ALA A 197 -10.02 8.49 22.41
C ALA A 197 -10.16 7.09 23.03
N ILE A 198 -9.69 6.88 24.27
CA ILE A 198 -9.83 5.60 24.98
C ILE A 198 -11.30 5.26 25.24
N LYS A 199 -12.13 6.25 25.61
CA LYS A 199 -13.58 6.04 25.74
C LYS A 199 -14.22 5.68 24.40
N ALA A 200 -13.84 6.35 23.32
CA ALA A 200 -14.33 6.06 21.97
C ALA A 200 -13.91 4.66 21.49
N ARG A 201 -12.67 4.24 21.75
CA ARG A 201 -12.19 2.86 21.55
C ARG A 201 -13.07 1.85 22.28
N GLY A 202 -13.47 2.14 23.51
CA GLY A 202 -14.37 1.31 24.31
C GLY A 202 -15.76 1.17 23.71
N VAL A 203 -16.31 2.23 23.11
CA VAL A 203 -17.59 2.17 22.37
C VAL A 203 -17.49 1.20 21.20
N MET A 204 -16.43 1.30 20.39
CA MET A 204 -16.22 0.38 19.27
C MET A 204 -16.02 -1.06 19.74
N ALA A 205 -15.18 -1.28 20.76
CA ALA A 205 -14.92 -2.62 21.32
C ALA A 205 -16.22 -3.25 21.84
N SER A 206 -17.09 -2.49 22.50
CA SER A 206 -18.39 -3.00 22.97
C SER A 206 -19.29 -3.42 21.80
N ALA A 207 -19.32 -2.65 20.70
CA ALA A 207 -20.13 -2.99 19.54
C ALA A 207 -19.63 -4.26 18.84
N PHE A 208 -18.32 -4.42 18.70
CA PHE A 208 -17.73 -5.65 18.16
C PHE A 208 -17.85 -6.85 19.11
N HIS A 209 -17.85 -6.63 20.42
CA HIS A 209 -18.11 -7.69 21.39
C HIS A 209 -19.53 -8.26 21.20
N ASP A 210 -20.53 -7.38 21.08
CA ASP A 210 -21.91 -7.77 20.80
C ASP A 210 -22.04 -8.54 19.48
N TYR A 211 -21.34 -8.07 18.43
CA TYR A 211 -21.31 -8.73 17.13
C TYR A 211 -20.80 -10.18 17.21
N HIS A 212 -19.76 -10.42 18.02
CA HIS A 212 -19.20 -11.76 18.22
C HIS A 212 -20.02 -12.65 19.13
N THR A 213 -20.43 -12.14 20.29
CA THR A 213 -21.19 -12.94 21.27
C THR A 213 -22.55 -13.35 20.77
N LYS A 214 -23.17 -12.56 19.88
CA LYS A 214 -24.41 -12.90 19.17
C LYS A 214 -24.19 -13.79 17.94
N GLY A 215 -22.93 -14.12 17.60
CA GLY A 215 -22.58 -14.94 16.44
C GLY A 215 -22.91 -14.30 15.09
N GLN A 216 -23.01 -12.96 15.03
CA GLN A 216 -23.42 -12.24 13.82
C GLN A 216 -22.38 -12.34 12.71
N PHE A 217 -21.10 -12.55 13.05
CA PHE A 217 -20.02 -12.77 12.08
C PHE A 217 -20.28 -13.91 11.09
N LYS A 218 -21.14 -14.87 11.43
CA LYS A 218 -21.52 -15.98 10.54
C LYS A 218 -22.29 -15.53 9.30
N GLN A 219 -22.90 -14.34 9.35
CA GLN A 219 -23.62 -13.71 8.23
C GLN A 219 -22.76 -12.72 7.44
N GLY A 220 -21.52 -12.49 7.85
CA GLY A 220 -20.58 -11.66 7.11
C GLY A 220 -19.84 -12.45 6.03
N SER A 221 -18.87 -11.79 5.42
CA SER A 221 -17.99 -12.35 4.38
C SER A 221 -17.25 -13.63 4.81
N VAL A 222 -16.72 -14.36 3.82
CA VAL A 222 -15.74 -15.43 4.07
C VAL A 222 -14.56 -14.92 4.90
N TYR A 223 -14.06 -13.72 4.59
CA TYR A 223 -12.94 -13.10 5.32
C TYR A 223 -13.21 -12.95 6.81
N ILE A 224 -14.35 -12.36 7.23
CA ILE A 224 -14.62 -12.14 8.65
C ILE A 224 -14.86 -13.45 9.41
N ARG A 225 -15.42 -14.46 8.74
CA ARG A 225 -15.62 -15.79 9.32
C ARG A 225 -14.28 -16.47 9.59
N LEU A 226 -13.40 -16.55 8.59
CA LEU A 226 -12.05 -17.11 8.75
C LEU A 226 -11.24 -16.33 9.78
N TRP A 227 -11.34 -15.00 9.79
CA TRP A 227 -10.68 -14.16 10.78
C TRP A 227 -11.16 -14.51 12.19
N THR A 228 -12.47 -14.60 12.41
CA THR A 228 -13.03 -14.91 13.74
C THR A 228 -12.68 -16.33 14.18
N GLU A 229 -12.89 -17.30 13.30
CA GLU A 229 -12.60 -18.73 13.55
C GLU A 229 -11.12 -18.94 13.89
N TYR A 230 -10.22 -18.25 13.18
CA TYR A 230 -8.79 -18.30 13.48
C TYR A 230 -8.52 -17.80 14.91
N PHE A 231 -8.98 -16.61 15.29
CA PHE A 231 -8.70 -16.05 16.62
C PHE A 231 -9.29 -16.92 17.74
N VAL A 232 -10.51 -17.46 17.54
CA VAL A 232 -11.12 -18.42 18.47
C VAL A 232 -10.29 -19.71 18.57
N SER A 233 -9.81 -20.25 17.44
CA SER A 233 -8.99 -21.48 17.43
C SER A 233 -7.66 -21.33 18.16
N GLN A 234 -7.12 -20.11 18.22
CA GLN A 234 -5.89 -19.79 18.94
C GLN A 234 -6.14 -19.51 20.44
N GLY A 235 -7.39 -19.55 20.89
CA GLY A 235 -7.75 -19.29 22.29
C GLY A 235 -7.75 -17.82 22.68
N ILE A 236 -7.86 -16.88 21.72
CA ILE A 236 -7.97 -15.45 22.05
C ILE A 236 -9.34 -15.19 22.71
N PRO A 237 -9.40 -14.53 23.88
CA PRO A 237 -10.66 -14.19 24.53
C PRO A 237 -11.55 -13.30 23.66
N VAL A 238 -12.87 -13.50 23.68
CA VAL A 238 -13.83 -12.75 22.86
C VAL A 238 -13.74 -11.23 23.03
N ASP A 239 -13.46 -10.76 24.25
CA ASP A 239 -13.22 -9.34 24.55
C ASP A 239 -12.01 -8.79 23.79
N ASP A 240 -10.96 -9.58 23.63
CA ASP A 240 -9.78 -9.18 22.87
C ASP A 240 -9.99 -9.31 21.37
N ILE A 241 -10.74 -10.31 20.90
CA ILE A 241 -11.21 -10.39 19.51
C ILE A 241 -11.94 -9.09 19.12
N ALA A 242 -12.85 -8.62 19.99
CA ALA A 242 -13.59 -7.38 19.78
C ALA A 242 -12.70 -6.13 19.71
N LYS A 243 -11.68 -6.04 20.57
CA LYS A 243 -10.70 -4.94 20.52
C LYS A 243 -9.81 -5.02 19.29
N PHE A 244 -9.41 -6.22 18.88
CA PHE A 244 -8.54 -6.44 17.73
C PHE A 244 -9.24 -6.10 16.40
N HIS A 245 -10.57 -6.10 16.36
CA HIS A 245 -11.30 -5.51 15.24
C HIS A 245 -11.02 -4.05 14.99
N ILE A 246 -10.63 -3.27 16.00
CA ILE A 246 -10.38 -1.85 15.81
C ILE A 246 -9.20 -1.62 14.87
N GLY A 247 -8.13 -2.42 15.00
CA GLY A 247 -7.02 -2.35 14.04
C GLY A 247 -7.23 -3.20 12.79
N GLY A 248 -8.05 -4.27 12.83
CA GLY A 248 -8.51 -4.92 11.60
C GLY A 248 -9.29 -3.93 10.71
N PHE A 249 -10.15 -3.13 11.33
CA PHE A 249 -10.91 -2.07 10.68
C PHE A 249 -9.99 -0.93 10.20
N PHE A 250 -9.01 -0.50 10.99
CA PHE A 250 -7.95 0.40 10.52
C PHE A 250 -7.31 -0.11 9.22
N SER A 251 -6.93 -1.39 9.16
CA SER A 251 -6.33 -1.98 7.97
C SER A 251 -7.24 -2.02 6.74
N LEU A 252 -8.57 -2.03 6.92
CA LEU A 252 -9.53 -2.07 5.82
C LEU A 252 -9.76 -0.69 5.16
N ILE A 253 -9.77 0.39 5.94
CA ILE A 253 -10.27 1.70 5.45
C ILE A 253 -9.27 2.84 5.51
N ALA A 254 -8.26 2.79 6.39
CA ALA A 254 -7.44 3.96 6.72
C ALA A 254 -6.63 4.48 5.51
N ASN A 255 -6.26 3.58 4.59
CA ASN A 255 -5.52 3.95 3.38
C ASN A 255 -6.40 4.05 2.14
N THR A 256 -7.49 3.28 2.06
CA THR A 256 -8.40 3.28 0.90
C THR A 256 -9.02 4.66 0.68
N THR A 257 -9.44 5.33 1.76
CA THR A 257 -10.04 6.67 1.68
C THR A 257 -9.07 7.73 1.14
N PRO A 258 -7.87 7.96 1.73
CA PRO A 258 -6.94 8.95 1.20
C PRO A 258 -6.43 8.60 -0.20
N THR A 259 -6.23 7.32 -0.52
CA THR A 259 -5.86 6.94 -1.90
C THR A 259 -6.97 7.30 -2.89
N ALA A 260 -8.24 7.00 -2.58
CA ALA A 260 -9.38 7.37 -3.42
C ALA A 260 -9.48 8.90 -3.56
N PHE A 261 -9.30 9.64 -2.47
CA PHE A 261 -9.27 11.10 -2.50
C PHE A 261 -8.22 11.63 -3.46
N TRP A 262 -6.96 11.18 -3.37
CA TRP A 262 -5.91 11.66 -4.26
C TRP A 262 -6.12 11.24 -5.70
N MET A 263 -6.59 10.01 -5.93
CA MET A 263 -6.95 9.55 -7.27
C MET A 263 -8.01 10.48 -7.89
N ILE A 264 -9.12 10.70 -7.19
CA ILE A 264 -10.21 11.56 -7.65
C ILE A 264 -9.74 13.00 -7.81
N TYR A 265 -9.05 13.56 -6.82
CA TYR A 265 -8.52 14.92 -6.89
C TYR A 265 -7.63 15.11 -8.12
N ARG A 266 -6.67 14.21 -8.36
CA ARG A 266 -5.71 14.33 -9.46
C ARG A 266 -6.36 14.19 -10.83
N VAL A 267 -7.31 13.27 -10.94
CA VAL A 267 -8.05 13.07 -12.20
C VAL A 267 -8.96 14.26 -12.52
N PHE A 268 -9.65 14.82 -11.53
CA PHE A 268 -10.61 15.91 -11.77
C PHE A 268 -9.99 17.31 -11.76
N SER A 269 -8.76 17.46 -11.25
CA SER A 269 -8.04 18.74 -11.25
C SER A 269 -7.06 18.93 -12.41
N ASP A 270 -6.80 17.89 -13.19
CA ASP A 270 -5.89 17.97 -14.34
C ASP A 270 -6.69 18.11 -15.66
N ASP A 271 -6.66 19.33 -16.19
CA ASP A 271 -7.32 19.74 -17.43
C ASP A 271 -6.57 19.28 -18.71
N SER A 272 -5.40 18.65 -18.58
CA SER A 272 -4.53 18.30 -19.72
C SER A 272 -4.83 16.94 -20.36
N VAL A 273 -5.64 16.10 -19.71
CA VAL A 273 -5.92 14.72 -20.14
C VAL A 273 -7.42 14.53 -20.42
N VAL A 274 -7.76 13.81 -21.49
CA VAL A 274 -9.16 13.52 -21.83
C VAL A 274 -9.69 12.41 -20.93
N ARG A 275 -10.94 12.52 -20.48
CA ARG A 275 -11.62 11.54 -19.61
C ARG A 275 -11.52 10.09 -20.08
N GLN A 276 -11.48 9.85 -21.39
CA GLN A 276 -11.34 8.49 -21.94
C GLN A 276 -9.97 7.90 -21.63
N ASP A 277 -8.91 8.70 -21.72
CA ASP A 277 -7.54 8.28 -21.48
C ASP A 277 -7.37 7.85 -20.01
N TYR A 278 -7.96 8.61 -19.09
CA TYR A 278 -8.05 8.24 -17.68
C TYR A 278 -8.67 6.87 -17.46
N LEU A 279 -9.81 6.60 -18.11
CA LEU A 279 -10.51 5.32 -17.94
C LEU A 279 -9.65 4.13 -18.43
N SER A 280 -8.89 4.31 -19.51
CA SER A 280 -7.96 3.28 -20.01
C SER A 280 -6.70 3.11 -19.17
N GLU A 281 -6.32 4.11 -18.38
CA GLU A 281 -5.02 4.15 -17.68
C GLU A 281 -5.15 4.22 -16.15
N THR A 282 -6.37 4.04 -15.61
CA THR A 282 -6.67 4.23 -14.18
C THR A 282 -5.71 3.51 -13.22
N SER A 283 -5.32 2.27 -13.52
CA SER A 283 -4.37 1.51 -12.68
C SER A 283 -2.95 2.09 -12.70
N LEU A 284 -2.55 2.72 -13.81
CA LEU A 284 -1.25 3.39 -13.98
C LEU A 284 -1.25 4.76 -13.30
N ASN A 285 -2.36 5.50 -13.37
CA ASN A 285 -2.52 6.74 -12.62
C ASN A 285 -2.50 6.48 -11.10
N LEU A 286 -3.07 5.36 -10.65
CA LEU A 286 -3.01 4.94 -9.25
C LEU A 286 -1.57 4.68 -8.78
N GLN A 287 -0.70 4.16 -9.65
CA GLN A 287 0.74 4.01 -9.33
C GLN A 287 1.40 5.37 -9.08
N GLU A 288 1.09 6.39 -9.88
CA GLU A 288 1.59 7.75 -9.63
C GLU A 288 1.03 8.35 -8.33
N VAL A 289 -0.24 8.08 -8.00
CA VAL A 289 -0.83 8.47 -6.72
C VAL A 289 -0.03 7.86 -5.55
N PHE A 290 0.27 6.57 -5.61
CA PHE A 290 1.10 5.92 -4.59
C PHE A 290 2.51 6.49 -4.54
N ARG A 291 3.17 6.70 -5.69
CA ARG A 291 4.53 7.24 -5.73
C ARG A 291 4.58 8.64 -5.11
N PHE A 292 3.64 9.51 -5.48
CA PHE A 292 3.70 10.93 -5.12
C PHE A 292 3.15 11.20 -3.72
N HIS A 293 2.00 10.62 -3.37
CA HIS A 293 1.30 10.85 -2.10
C HIS A 293 1.54 9.77 -1.05
N GLY A 294 2.24 8.69 -1.42
CA GLY A 294 2.62 7.63 -0.51
C GLY A 294 3.61 8.10 0.56
N MET A 295 3.35 7.68 1.79
CA MET A 295 4.19 7.96 2.96
C MET A 295 4.39 6.74 3.87
N ALA A 296 4.08 5.55 3.36
CA ALA A 296 4.24 4.30 4.08
C ALA A 296 5.65 4.14 4.66
N ASN A 297 5.73 3.63 5.89
CA ASN A 297 6.99 3.22 6.50
C ASN A 297 7.01 1.69 6.61
N SER A 298 7.93 1.04 5.89
CA SER A 298 8.19 -0.38 6.13
C SER A 298 9.03 -0.52 7.39
N VAL A 299 8.45 -1.08 8.45
CA VAL A 299 9.10 -1.21 9.77
C VAL A 299 9.51 -2.66 10.02
N ARG A 300 10.66 -2.88 10.64
CA ARG A 300 11.12 -4.17 11.18
C ARG A 300 11.80 -3.97 12.53
N VAL A 301 11.76 -5.00 13.36
CA VAL A 301 12.49 -5.08 14.63
C VAL A 301 13.57 -6.16 14.51
N ALA A 302 14.79 -5.82 14.93
CA ALA A 302 15.88 -6.77 15.04
C ALA A 302 15.68 -7.73 16.24
N THR A 303 15.58 -9.04 16.01
CA THR A 303 15.46 -10.06 17.06
C THR A 303 16.79 -10.41 17.70
N GLU A 304 17.89 -10.13 17.00
CA GLU A 304 19.27 -10.32 17.42
C GLU A 304 20.17 -9.28 16.75
N ASP A 305 21.43 -9.18 17.20
CA ASP A 305 22.43 -8.35 16.54
C ASP A 305 22.69 -8.91 15.13
N CYS A 306 22.59 -8.06 14.10
CA CYS A 306 22.78 -8.47 12.71
C CYS A 306 23.51 -7.41 11.89
N HIS A 307 24.04 -7.78 10.74
CA HIS A 307 24.70 -6.84 9.83
C HIS A 307 23.90 -6.66 8.54
N LEU A 308 23.87 -5.43 8.01
CA LEU A 308 23.30 -5.08 6.71
C LEU A 308 24.40 -4.57 5.77
N ASP A 309 24.14 -4.62 4.46
CA ASP A 309 25.02 -4.15 3.38
C ASP A 309 26.42 -4.77 3.49
N ASP A 310 26.48 -6.11 3.40
CA ASP A 310 27.70 -6.92 3.42
C ASP A 310 28.65 -6.62 4.59
N GLY A 311 28.08 -6.40 5.79
CA GLY A 311 28.84 -6.17 7.01
C GLY A 311 29.04 -4.70 7.37
N ARG A 312 28.62 -3.76 6.52
CA ARG A 312 28.87 -2.32 6.71
C ARG A 312 28.12 -1.73 7.89
N TYR A 313 26.90 -2.19 8.17
CA TYR A 313 26.05 -1.63 9.22
C TYR A 313 25.67 -2.69 10.25
N LEU A 314 26.14 -2.53 11.49
CA LEU A 314 25.68 -3.32 12.63
C LEU A 314 24.34 -2.78 13.14
N ILE A 315 23.32 -3.63 13.16
CA ILE A 315 22.01 -3.39 13.74
C ILE A 315 21.92 -4.16 15.05
N LYS A 316 21.61 -3.45 16.14
CA LYS A 316 21.49 -4.05 17.47
C LYS A 316 20.14 -4.72 17.67
N LYS A 317 20.12 -5.81 18.42
CA LYS A 317 18.89 -6.44 18.91
C LYS A 317 17.95 -5.39 19.52
N GLY A 318 16.68 -5.46 19.15
CA GLY A 318 15.63 -4.52 19.57
C GLY A 318 15.56 -3.24 18.76
N ALA A 319 16.52 -2.97 17.86
CA ALA A 319 16.48 -1.79 17.02
C ALA A 319 15.32 -1.85 16.01
N LEU A 320 14.69 -0.70 15.78
CA LEU A 320 13.74 -0.49 14.71
C LEU A 320 14.47 -0.10 13.43
N VAL A 321 14.21 -0.82 12.35
CA VAL A 321 14.64 -0.47 10.99
C VAL A 321 13.43 0.02 10.23
N MET A 322 13.53 1.21 9.64
CA MET A 322 12.45 1.84 8.87
C MET A 322 12.92 2.16 7.46
N MET A 323 12.07 1.88 6.48
CA MET A 323 12.27 2.29 5.08
C MET A 323 11.08 3.16 4.66
N PRO A 324 11.25 4.50 4.66
CA PRO A 324 10.19 5.43 4.28
C PRO A 324 9.99 5.43 2.76
N ALA A 325 8.79 5.03 2.31
CA ALA A 325 8.41 5.01 0.90
C ALA A 325 8.50 6.40 0.27
N ARG A 326 8.15 7.46 1.01
CA ARG A 326 8.25 8.85 0.54
C ARG A 326 9.65 9.20 0.04
N VAL A 327 10.69 8.81 0.78
CA VAL A 327 12.09 9.07 0.40
C VAL A 327 12.44 8.21 -0.82
N GLN A 328 12.08 6.93 -0.77
CA GLN A 328 12.32 5.98 -1.85
C GLN A 328 11.68 6.40 -3.19
N HIS A 329 10.48 6.99 -3.15
CA HIS A 329 9.69 7.44 -4.30
C HIS A 329 10.05 8.83 -4.82
N HIS A 330 10.92 9.55 -4.11
CA HIS A 330 11.40 10.89 -4.45
C HIS A 330 12.92 11.02 -4.45
N LEU A 331 13.65 9.90 -4.47
CA LEU A 331 15.11 9.91 -4.51
C LEU A 331 15.59 10.23 -5.94
N GLY A 332 16.44 11.27 -6.08
CA GLY A 332 17.09 11.67 -7.34
C GLY A 332 18.19 10.70 -7.77
N ASN A 333 17.84 9.43 -7.95
CA ASN A 333 18.74 8.36 -8.40
C ASN A 333 18.44 7.88 -9.83
N GLY A 334 17.61 8.64 -10.57
CA GLY A 334 17.18 8.33 -11.94
C GLY A 334 16.04 7.31 -12.05
N VAL A 335 15.61 6.67 -10.95
CA VAL A 335 14.54 5.65 -10.98
C VAL A 335 13.19 6.26 -11.38
N TRP A 336 12.89 7.47 -10.93
CA TRP A 336 11.57 8.09 -11.15
C TRP A 336 11.57 9.17 -12.23
N GLY A 337 12.65 9.28 -13.00
CA GLY A 337 12.93 10.39 -13.90
C GLY A 337 14.05 11.28 -13.38
N ASP A 338 14.22 12.43 -14.03
CA ASP A 338 15.18 13.45 -13.64
C ASP A 338 14.77 14.19 -12.34
N ASP A 339 15.73 14.93 -11.77
CA ASP A 339 15.56 15.67 -10.51
C ASP A 339 14.47 16.75 -10.58
N GLU A 340 14.09 17.21 -11.78
CA GLU A 340 13.03 18.21 -11.94
C GLU A 340 11.63 17.57 -11.97
N SER A 341 11.49 16.45 -12.68
CA SER A 341 10.23 15.76 -12.90
C SER A 341 9.81 14.88 -11.72
N ILE A 342 10.74 14.43 -10.88
CA ILE A 342 10.46 13.57 -9.72
C ILE A 342 9.54 14.24 -8.67
N HIS A 343 9.66 15.56 -8.52
CA HIS A 343 8.87 16.38 -7.60
C HIS A 343 7.57 16.92 -8.22
N LYS A 344 7.25 16.52 -9.46
CA LYS A 344 6.00 16.87 -10.14
C LYS A 344 5.12 15.63 -10.24
N PHE A 345 3.82 15.82 -10.01
CA PHE A 345 2.85 14.76 -10.25
C PHE A 345 2.62 14.62 -11.76
N ASN A 346 2.64 13.39 -12.28
CA ASN A 346 2.44 13.11 -13.70
C ASN A 346 1.62 11.84 -13.90
N LEU A 347 0.34 12.00 -14.27
CA LEU A 347 -0.57 10.88 -14.54
C LEU A 347 -0.06 9.92 -15.63
N GLY A 348 0.64 10.48 -16.61
CA GLY A 348 1.26 9.73 -17.70
C GLY A 348 2.60 9.09 -17.35
N ARG A 349 3.11 9.21 -16.11
CA ARG A 349 4.43 8.66 -15.74
C ARG A 349 4.51 7.16 -15.97
N PHE A 350 3.40 6.47 -15.67
CA PHE A 350 3.27 5.03 -15.85
C PHE A 350 2.50 4.68 -17.13
N VAL A 351 2.41 5.56 -18.12
CA VAL A 351 1.80 5.29 -19.45
C VAL A 351 2.89 5.03 -20.47
N ARG A 352 2.74 4.00 -21.32
CA ARG A 352 3.80 3.61 -22.26
C ARG A 352 3.42 4.22 -23.58
N LYS A 353 4.24 5.13 -24.10
CA LYS A 353 3.91 5.83 -25.34
C LYS A 353 4.23 4.99 -26.57
N ASP A 354 5.25 4.13 -26.47
CA ASP A 354 5.63 3.19 -27.52
C ASP A 354 6.24 1.90 -26.93
N SER A 355 6.03 0.79 -27.62
CA SER A 355 6.75 -0.48 -27.47
C SER A 355 8.26 -0.42 -27.54
N SER A 356 8.81 0.64 -28.15
CA SER A 356 10.26 0.89 -28.19
C SER A 356 10.82 1.55 -26.92
N GLU A 357 9.96 2.08 -26.04
CA GLU A 357 10.41 2.64 -24.76
C GLU A 357 10.99 1.52 -23.88
N PRO A 358 12.15 1.76 -23.21
CA PRO A 358 12.73 0.77 -22.31
C PRO A 358 11.71 0.37 -21.24
N ALA A 359 11.74 -0.91 -20.84
CA ALA A 359 10.93 -1.41 -19.74
C ALA A 359 11.09 -0.46 -18.55
N ARG A 360 9.96 -0.02 -18.00
CA ARG A 360 10.00 1.00 -16.95
C ARG A 360 10.74 0.46 -15.74
N PRO A 361 11.34 1.34 -14.94
CA PRO A 361 11.74 0.97 -13.61
C PRO A 361 10.49 0.67 -12.77
N ASN A 362 10.04 -0.57 -12.81
CA ASN A 362 9.38 -1.20 -11.69
C ASN A 362 10.25 -2.35 -11.18
N PRO A 363 11.53 -2.12 -10.82
CA PRO A 363 12.18 -3.14 -10.02
C PRO A 363 11.28 -3.28 -8.79
N ALA A 364 10.78 -4.48 -8.51
CA ALA A 364 9.87 -4.74 -7.41
C ALA A 364 10.43 -4.25 -6.04
N ALA A 365 11.72 -3.91 -6.02
CA ALA A 365 12.43 -3.18 -4.99
C ALA A 365 12.04 -1.69 -4.82
N ALA A 366 11.82 -0.93 -5.91
CA ALA A 366 11.67 0.53 -5.90
C ALA A 366 10.22 1.00 -5.74
N PHE A 367 9.24 0.37 -6.39
CA PHE A 367 7.83 0.71 -6.16
C PHE A 367 7.29 -0.02 -4.93
N ARG A 368 6.56 0.70 -4.06
CA ARG A 368 6.07 0.18 -2.77
C ARG A 368 4.70 0.80 -2.42
N GLY A 369 3.73 0.70 -3.33
CA GLY A 369 2.39 1.25 -3.10
C GLY A 369 1.64 0.50 -1.99
N PHE A 370 1.69 -0.83 -2.05
CA PHE A 370 1.09 -1.74 -1.06
C PHE A 370 2.13 -2.42 -0.16
N GLY A 371 3.39 -1.96 -0.20
CA GLY A 371 4.51 -2.55 0.54
C GLY A 371 5.23 -3.64 -0.26
N GLY A 372 5.61 -4.73 0.41
CA GLY A 372 6.20 -5.90 -0.26
C GLY A 372 6.80 -6.94 0.66
N GLY A 373 7.27 -8.03 0.05
CA GLY A 373 7.73 -9.22 0.75
C GLY A 373 6.65 -9.78 1.68
N THR A 374 7.05 -10.26 2.86
CA THR A 374 6.12 -10.83 3.86
C THR A 374 5.17 -9.81 4.51
N SER A 375 5.34 -8.51 4.23
CA SER A 375 4.46 -7.43 4.67
C SER A 375 3.72 -6.76 3.51
N LEU A 376 3.57 -7.43 2.36
CA LEU A 376 2.68 -6.98 1.29
C LEU A 376 1.23 -6.93 1.79
N CYS A 377 0.50 -5.88 1.40
CA CYS A 377 -0.91 -5.74 1.78
C CYS A 377 -1.76 -6.89 1.21
N PRO A 378 -2.45 -7.67 2.05
CA PRO A 378 -3.31 -8.74 1.56
C PRO A 378 -4.58 -8.20 0.87
N GLY A 379 -5.08 -7.03 1.29
CA GLY A 379 -6.28 -6.41 0.71
C GLY A 379 -6.02 -5.57 -0.54
N ARG A 380 -4.84 -5.66 -1.18
CA ARG A 380 -4.44 -4.77 -2.29
C ARG A 380 -5.39 -4.82 -3.48
N HIS A 381 -5.88 -6.01 -3.85
CA HIS A 381 -6.85 -6.17 -4.93
C HIS A 381 -8.20 -5.55 -4.55
N PHE A 382 -8.71 -5.86 -3.36
CA PHE A 382 -9.96 -5.31 -2.86
C PHE A 382 -9.94 -3.77 -2.78
N ALA A 383 -8.86 -3.19 -2.26
CA ALA A 383 -8.70 -1.74 -2.19
C ALA A 383 -8.59 -1.12 -3.59
N THR A 384 -7.79 -1.71 -4.47
CA THR A 384 -7.61 -1.22 -5.84
C THR A 384 -8.91 -1.22 -6.61
N SER A 385 -9.66 -2.33 -6.61
CA SER A 385 -10.96 -2.43 -7.28
C SER A 385 -11.94 -1.35 -6.79
N GLN A 386 -12.02 -1.13 -5.48
CA GLN A 386 -12.85 -0.06 -4.89
C GLN A 386 -12.45 1.32 -5.38
N ILE A 387 -11.15 1.66 -5.33
CA ILE A 387 -10.64 2.99 -5.72
C ILE A 387 -10.86 3.24 -7.21
N LEU A 388 -10.49 2.28 -8.06
CA LEU A 388 -10.54 2.45 -9.51
C LEU A 388 -11.99 2.52 -10.00
N VAL A 389 -12.85 1.62 -9.53
CA VAL A 389 -14.26 1.59 -9.94
C VAL A 389 -15.02 2.79 -9.39
N LEU A 390 -14.80 3.22 -8.15
CA LEU A 390 -15.39 4.46 -7.62
C LEU A 390 -14.99 5.66 -8.47
N THR A 391 -13.70 5.78 -8.82
CA THR A 391 -13.21 6.86 -9.69
C THR A 391 -13.87 6.80 -11.07
N ALA A 392 -13.97 5.61 -11.68
CA ALA A 392 -14.63 5.42 -12.95
C ALA A 392 -16.12 5.79 -12.91
N MET A 393 -16.85 5.35 -11.87
CA MET A 393 -18.25 5.71 -11.67
C MET A 393 -18.41 7.23 -11.54
N LEU A 394 -17.54 7.91 -10.80
CA LEU A 394 -17.56 9.37 -10.70
C LEU A 394 -17.32 10.04 -12.06
N LEU A 395 -16.34 9.58 -12.82
CA LEU A 395 -16.05 10.10 -14.16
C LEU A 395 -17.21 9.91 -15.15
N LEU A 396 -17.87 8.77 -15.08
CA LEU A 396 -18.97 8.45 -15.98
C LEU A 396 -20.25 9.21 -15.62
N ARG A 397 -20.45 9.52 -14.33
CA ARG A 397 -21.71 10.04 -13.81
C ARG A 397 -21.75 11.56 -13.62
N PHE A 398 -20.63 12.17 -13.21
CA PHE A 398 -20.63 13.53 -12.69
C PHE A 398 -19.51 14.41 -13.26
N ASP A 399 -19.78 15.71 -13.32
CA ASP A 399 -18.75 16.74 -13.27
C ASP A 399 -18.61 17.17 -11.81
N LEU A 400 -17.39 17.11 -11.26
CA LEU A 400 -17.07 17.61 -9.92
C LEU A 400 -16.52 19.03 -10.08
N ILE A 401 -17.24 20.00 -9.54
CA ILE A 401 -16.89 21.42 -9.64
C ILE A 401 -16.43 21.88 -8.25
N PRO A 402 -15.19 22.34 -8.07
CA PRO A 402 -14.74 22.85 -6.78
C PRO A 402 -15.48 24.14 -6.40
N VAL A 403 -15.85 24.23 -5.13
CA VAL A 403 -16.66 25.31 -4.57
C VAL A 403 -15.83 26.05 -3.53
N GLY A 404 -15.53 27.31 -3.79
CA GLY A 404 -14.61 28.05 -2.94
C GLY A 404 -13.15 27.63 -3.18
N GLY A 405 -12.31 28.62 -3.38
CA GLY A 405 -11.04 28.52 -4.11
C GLY A 405 -10.97 29.74 -5.05
N ALA A 406 -9.78 30.15 -5.46
CA ALA A 406 -9.54 31.39 -6.22
C ALA A 406 -10.26 31.42 -7.59
N GLY A 407 -11.58 31.61 -7.62
CA GLY A 407 -12.42 31.62 -8.83
C GLY A 407 -13.10 30.29 -9.20
N GLY A 408 -13.22 29.32 -8.27
CA GLY A 408 -13.83 28.01 -8.60
C GLY A 408 -12.88 27.03 -9.30
N HIS A 409 -11.58 27.16 -9.02
CA HIS A 409 -10.54 26.23 -9.46
C HIS A 409 -10.14 25.28 -8.33
N TRP A 410 -9.59 24.12 -8.69
CA TRP A 410 -9.01 23.19 -7.74
C TRP A 410 -7.80 23.81 -7.05
N VAL A 411 -7.73 23.66 -5.74
CA VAL A 411 -6.60 24.09 -4.92
C VAL A 411 -5.95 22.86 -4.33
N LEU A 412 -4.63 22.76 -4.43
CA LEU A 412 -3.88 21.66 -3.82
C LEU A 412 -3.98 21.79 -2.29
N PRO A 413 -4.58 20.79 -1.59
CA PRO A 413 -4.75 20.89 -0.15
C PRO A 413 -3.41 20.69 0.55
N SER A 414 -3.26 21.31 1.71
CA SER A 414 -2.14 21.03 2.63
C SER A 414 -2.29 19.61 3.20
N THR A 415 -1.17 18.96 3.53
CA THR A 415 -1.10 17.59 4.06
C THR A 415 -0.21 17.48 5.29
N LYS A 416 0.09 18.63 5.93
CA LYS A 416 1.08 18.74 7.01
C LYS A 416 0.68 17.98 8.27
N ASP A 417 -0.63 17.83 8.49
CA ASP A 417 -1.21 17.18 9.65
C ASP A 417 -1.50 15.69 9.38
N SER A 418 -1.04 15.15 8.23
CA SER A 418 -1.14 13.72 7.90
C SER A 418 -0.55 12.86 9.02
N SER A 419 -1.37 11.97 9.56
CA SER A 419 -0.94 11.01 10.57
C SER A 419 0.06 10.01 9.98
N GLN A 420 1.06 9.63 10.78
CA GLN A 420 2.11 8.68 10.40
C GLN A 420 1.66 7.21 10.55
N ALA A 421 0.43 6.94 11.05
CA ALA A 421 -0.11 5.59 11.10
C ALA A 421 -0.53 5.08 9.71
N GLU A 422 -0.93 6.00 8.85
CA GLU A 422 -1.41 5.76 7.51
C GLU A 422 -0.25 5.74 6.51
N ALA A 423 -0.48 5.05 5.39
CA ALA A 423 0.47 4.92 4.30
C ALA A 423 0.33 6.02 3.25
N MET A 424 -0.68 6.90 3.38
CA MET A 424 -1.05 7.90 2.38
C MET A 424 -1.33 9.24 3.06
N GLU A 425 -0.94 10.32 2.40
CA GLU A 425 -1.27 11.67 2.84
C GLU A 425 -2.78 11.88 2.93
N GLN A 426 -3.19 12.65 3.93
CA GLN A 426 -4.56 13.13 4.09
C GLN A 426 -4.58 14.64 3.92
N PRO A 427 -5.64 15.21 3.32
CA PRO A 427 -5.81 16.65 3.28
C PRO A 427 -6.10 17.18 4.70
N ASP A 428 -5.43 18.27 5.08
CA ASP A 428 -5.62 18.93 6.38
C ASP A 428 -7.04 19.52 6.51
N GLU A 429 -7.58 20.00 5.38
CA GLU A 429 -8.92 20.56 5.25
C GLU A 429 -9.66 19.93 4.08
N ASP A 430 -10.98 19.83 4.21
CA ASP A 430 -11.81 19.25 3.16
C ASP A 430 -11.97 20.19 1.96
N ILE A 431 -12.01 19.61 0.75
CA ILE A 431 -12.28 20.36 -0.48
C ILE A 431 -13.78 20.29 -0.76
N ARG A 432 -14.43 21.45 -0.74
CA ARG A 432 -15.84 21.56 -1.05
C ARG A 432 -16.04 21.42 -2.57
N VAL A 433 -16.93 20.54 -2.97
CA VAL A 433 -17.23 20.25 -4.39
C VAL A 433 -18.73 20.16 -4.60
N ARG A 434 -19.15 20.54 -5.81
CA ARG A 434 -20.51 20.36 -6.30
C ARG A 434 -20.52 19.26 -7.34
N PHE A 435 -21.36 18.25 -7.11
CA PHE A 435 -21.60 17.19 -8.07
C PHE A 435 -22.69 17.63 -9.04
N ARG A 436 -22.36 17.66 -10.33
CA ARG A 436 -23.33 17.92 -11.39
C ARG A 436 -23.47 16.69 -12.25
N SER A 437 -24.66 16.09 -12.30
CA SER A 437 -24.91 14.97 -13.21
C SER A 437 -24.60 15.36 -14.65
N ARG A 438 -23.89 14.47 -15.33
CA ARG A 438 -23.55 14.65 -16.74
C ARG A 438 -24.81 14.61 -17.61
N LYS A 439 -24.87 15.45 -18.64
CA LYS A 439 -26.06 15.60 -19.50
C LYS A 439 -26.45 14.29 -20.20
N GLU A 440 -25.46 13.48 -20.56
CA GLU A 440 -25.62 12.22 -21.30
C GLU A 440 -26.28 11.11 -20.46
N VAL A 441 -26.24 11.26 -19.14
CA VAL A 441 -26.71 10.26 -18.16
C VAL A 441 -27.67 10.86 -17.12
N ALA A 442 -28.01 12.13 -17.25
CA ALA A 442 -28.98 12.80 -16.39
C ALA A 442 -30.36 12.13 -16.51
N GLY A 443 -30.97 11.82 -15.36
CA GLY A 443 -32.27 11.13 -15.29
C GLY A 443 -32.23 9.64 -15.61
N LYS A 444 -31.05 9.04 -15.84
CA LYS A 444 -30.90 7.59 -16.01
C LYS A 444 -30.64 6.91 -14.66
N THR A 445 -31.15 5.70 -14.51
CA THR A 445 -30.81 4.81 -13.39
C THR A 445 -29.53 4.06 -13.73
N TRP A 446 -28.56 4.07 -12.81
CA TRP A 446 -27.34 3.29 -12.95
C TRP A 446 -27.54 1.88 -12.40
N GLN A 447 -27.13 0.89 -13.18
CA GLN A 447 -27.03 -0.50 -12.73
C GLN A 447 -25.60 -0.95 -12.94
N VAL A 448 -25.06 -1.63 -11.93
CA VAL A 448 -23.70 -2.15 -11.93
C VAL A 448 -23.82 -3.66 -11.83
N SER A 449 -23.44 -4.34 -12.91
CA SER A 449 -23.31 -5.79 -12.96
C SER A 449 -21.84 -6.17 -13.01
N PHE A 450 -21.54 -7.34 -12.47
CA PHE A 450 -20.22 -7.96 -12.55
C PHE A 450 -20.39 -9.21 -13.40
N GLU A 451 -19.59 -9.32 -14.44
CA GLU A 451 -19.57 -10.47 -15.34
C GLU A 451 -18.19 -11.13 -15.18
N GLU A 452 -18.17 -12.45 -15.14
CA GLU A 452 -16.91 -13.20 -15.24
C GLU A 452 -16.39 -13.04 -16.67
N ASP A 453 -15.32 -12.27 -16.84
CA ASP A 453 -14.64 -12.22 -18.12
C ASP A 453 -13.68 -13.43 -18.19
N GLY A 454 -13.85 -14.28 -19.20
CA GLY A 454 -12.98 -15.44 -19.45
C GLY A 454 -11.60 -15.07 -20.00
N GLY A 455 -11.16 -13.84 -19.79
CA GLY A 455 -9.88 -13.30 -20.25
C GLY A 455 -8.70 -13.68 -19.35
N ASP A 456 -7.48 -13.53 -19.88
CA ASP A 456 -6.24 -13.75 -19.12
C ASP A 456 -6.16 -12.82 -17.90
N GLU A 457 -5.70 -13.36 -16.75
CA GLU A 457 -5.44 -12.60 -15.52
C GLU A 457 -4.44 -11.47 -15.80
N THR A 458 -4.94 -10.24 -15.97
CA THR A 458 -4.08 -9.06 -16.02
C THR A 458 -3.80 -8.58 -14.61
N ALA A 459 -2.51 -8.37 -14.29
CA ALA A 459 -2.09 -7.89 -12.98
C ALA A 459 -2.66 -6.47 -12.71
N LEU A 460 -3.70 -6.42 -11.87
CA LEU A 460 -4.40 -5.21 -11.46
C LEU A 460 -3.51 -4.26 -10.63
N VAL A 461 -2.58 -4.85 -9.85
CA VAL A 461 -1.65 -4.13 -8.96
C VAL A 461 -0.22 -4.31 -9.45
N ALA A 462 0.61 -3.26 -9.28
CA ALA A 462 1.97 -3.23 -9.82
C ALA A 462 2.86 -4.29 -9.18
N GLU A 463 2.65 -4.58 -7.90
CA GLU A 463 3.43 -5.54 -7.11
C GLU A 463 3.22 -7.01 -7.53
N ASP A 464 2.20 -7.30 -8.34
CA ASP A 464 1.93 -8.65 -8.87
C ASP A 464 2.49 -8.86 -10.27
N ARG A 465 3.04 -7.81 -10.90
CA ARG A 465 3.74 -7.94 -12.18
C ARG A 465 5.08 -8.61 -11.90
N LEU A 466 5.14 -9.93 -12.16
CA LEU A 466 6.39 -10.66 -12.26
C LEU A 466 7.12 -10.09 -13.49
N GLU A 467 8.16 -9.28 -13.28
CA GLU A 467 9.08 -8.90 -14.35
C GLU A 467 9.94 -10.10 -14.78
#